data_AF-A0A6C0I877-F1
#
_entry.id   AF-A0A6C0I877-F1
#
_cell.length_a   1.000
_cell.length_b   1.000
_cell.length_c   1.000
_cell.angle_alpha   90.00
_cell.angle_beta   90.00
_cell.angle_gamma   90.00
#
_symmetry.space_group_name_H-M   'P 1'
#
loop_
_entity.id
_entity.type
_entity.pdbx_description
1 polymer ?
#
loop_
_entity_poly.entity_id
_entity_poly.type
_entity_poly.pdbx_seq_one_letter_code
_entity_poly.pdbx_strand_id
1 'polypeptide(L)'
;MMSSINGKKYEVLISELLKLTGTPAGSNRHVNDIQIPFKGTKVDVEVKHTKGAEFGQCRAVLQDGVLVASNPLFQDCIAHTELFGGNIPPFLQKKSLLFHEWEAVSSQFKDEMYPASRTSISEYYSKKGNSYIQIKGLGLYHTGEDVCGFGVPYFECLTQLRVRCKRHGIKCPITKKDIPTSVMTSFWIKTPPPPSPYSLDDATKFPPSLEI
;
A
#
# COMPACT_ATOMS: atom_id res chain seq x y z
N MET A 1 7.72 13.65 0.40
CA MET A 1 6.36 13.84 -0.18
C MET A 1 6.45 13.75 -1.71
N MET A 2 6.98 12.64 -2.25
CA MET A 2 7.26 12.46 -3.69
C MET A 2 6.57 11.22 -4.30
N SER A 3 6.03 10.29 -3.49
CA SER A 3 5.41 9.07 -4.03
C SER A 3 4.00 9.30 -4.60
N SER A 4 3.24 10.29 -4.11
CA SER A 4 1.84 10.50 -4.55
C SER A 4 1.73 11.16 -5.93
N ILE A 5 2.66 12.04 -6.31
CA ILE A 5 2.64 12.72 -7.62
C ILE A 5 2.89 11.72 -8.75
N ASN A 6 3.84 10.80 -8.55
CA ASN A 6 4.16 9.79 -9.55
C ASN A 6 3.05 8.74 -9.67
N GLY A 7 2.48 8.28 -8.55
CA GLY A 7 1.31 7.39 -8.55
C GLY A 7 0.14 7.97 -9.34
N LYS A 8 -0.24 9.22 -9.04
CA LYS A 8 -1.31 9.92 -9.76
C LYS A 8 -1.04 10.05 -11.26
N LYS A 9 0.19 10.40 -11.65
CA LYS A 9 0.56 10.47 -13.08
C LYS A 9 0.42 9.13 -13.78
N TYR A 10 0.69 8.03 -13.07
CA TYR A 10 0.60 6.69 -13.63
C TYR A 10 -0.85 6.20 -13.74
N GLU A 11 -1.70 6.52 -12.75
CA GLU A 11 -3.15 6.30 -12.84
C GLU A 11 -3.77 7.05 -14.03
N VAL A 12 -3.39 8.32 -14.23
CA VAL A 12 -3.84 9.13 -15.38
C VAL A 12 -3.38 8.53 -16.69
N LEU A 13 -2.10 8.15 -16.81
CA LEU A 13 -1.57 7.49 -18.01
C LEU A 13 -2.38 6.27 -18.41
N ILE A 14 -2.63 5.35 -17.46
CA ILE A 14 -3.40 4.13 -17.73
C ILE A 14 -4.84 4.48 -18.13
N SER A 15 -5.46 5.44 -17.44
CA SER A 15 -6.83 5.87 -17.75
C SER A 15 -6.95 6.45 -19.15
N GLU A 16 -5.97 7.24 -19.59
CA GLU A 16 -5.89 7.80 -20.95
C GLU A 16 -5.69 6.70 -22.00
N LEU A 17 -4.79 5.75 -21.76
CA LEU A 17 -4.54 4.62 -22.65
C LEU A 17 -5.79 3.74 -22.83
N LEU A 18 -6.55 3.54 -21.76
CA LEU A 18 -7.79 2.77 -21.73
C LEU A 18 -9.03 3.60 -22.11
N LYS A 19 -8.86 4.89 -22.46
CA LYS A 19 -9.95 5.82 -22.79
C LYS A 19 -11.08 5.84 -21.74
N LEU A 20 -10.74 5.64 -20.47
CA LEU A 20 -11.73 5.60 -19.40
C LEU A 20 -12.40 6.97 -19.25
N THR A 21 -13.73 6.98 -19.17
CA THR A 21 -14.49 8.20 -18.98
C THR A 21 -14.60 8.52 -17.48
N GLY A 22 -14.15 9.73 -17.10
CA GLY A 22 -14.18 10.21 -15.71
C GLY A 22 -12.78 10.47 -15.14
N THR A 23 -12.71 11.29 -14.09
CA THR A 23 -11.45 11.58 -13.41
C THR A 23 -11.03 10.37 -12.57
N PRO A 24 -9.77 9.91 -12.63
CA PRO A 24 -9.26 8.86 -11.73
C PRO A 24 -9.52 9.20 -10.27
N ALA A 25 -9.75 8.18 -9.44
CA ALA A 25 -10.20 8.35 -8.05
C ALA A 25 -9.26 9.23 -7.21
N GLY A 26 -7.96 9.30 -7.58
CA GLY A 26 -7.00 10.40 -7.43
C GLY A 26 -6.70 10.97 -6.03
N SER A 27 -7.56 10.72 -5.05
CA SER A 27 -7.53 11.23 -3.68
C SER A 27 -8.65 10.65 -2.80
N ASN A 28 -9.68 10.00 -3.34
CA ASN A 28 -10.73 9.37 -2.55
C ASN A 28 -10.28 8.01 -2.00
N ARG A 29 -10.07 7.93 -0.68
CA ARG A 29 -9.63 6.71 0.02
C ARG A 29 -10.64 5.55 -0.03
N HIS A 30 -11.87 5.82 -0.47
CA HIS A 30 -12.97 4.87 -0.55
C HIS A 30 -13.23 4.34 -1.97
N VAL A 31 -12.45 4.78 -2.96
CA VAL A 31 -12.60 4.33 -4.36
C VAL A 31 -11.27 3.73 -4.82
N ASN A 32 -11.34 2.64 -5.57
CA ASN A 32 -10.17 1.99 -6.15
C ASN A 32 -9.55 2.85 -7.27
N ASP A 33 -8.27 2.62 -7.58
CA ASP A 33 -7.47 3.56 -8.39
C ASP A 33 -8.08 3.77 -9.79
N ILE A 34 -8.46 2.68 -10.49
CA ILE A 34 -9.20 2.72 -11.76
C ILE A 34 -10.30 1.65 -11.82
N GLN A 35 -11.30 1.86 -12.68
CA GLN A 35 -12.35 0.91 -13.00
C GLN A 35 -12.40 0.68 -14.51
N ILE A 36 -12.27 -0.58 -14.94
CA ILE A 36 -12.38 -0.95 -16.35
C ILE A 36 -13.78 -1.48 -16.66
N PRO A 37 -14.41 -1.10 -17.78
CA PRO A 37 -15.63 -1.74 -18.24
C PRO A 37 -15.33 -3.17 -18.72
N PHE A 38 -16.18 -4.12 -18.37
CA PHE A 38 -16.09 -5.49 -18.89
C PHE A 38 -17.48 -6.13 -18.90
N LYS A 39 -17.97 -6.52 -20.09
CA LYS A 39 -19.27 -7.22 -20.25
C LYS A 39 -20.44 -6.53 -19.53
N GLY A 40 -20.51 -5.21 -19.63
CA GLY A 40 -21.58 -4.40 -19.01
C GLY A 40 -21.44 -4.18 -17.49
N THR A 41 -20.33 -4.60 -16.89
CA THR A 41 -19.99 -4.35 -15.48
C THR A 41 -18.72 -3.51 -15.34
N LYS A 42 -18.41 -3.05 -14.13
CA LYS A 42 -17.14 -2.37 -13.82
C LYS A 42 -16.29 -3.26 -12.94
N VAL A 43 -15.01 -3.35 -13.28
CA VAL A 43 -14.03 -4.15 -12.55
C VAL A 43 -12.97 -3.23 -11.96
N ASP A 44 -12.79 -3.31 -10.65
CA ASP A 44 -11.80 -2.51 -9.91
C ASP A 44 -10.38 -3.04 -10.10
N VAL A 45 -9.46 -2.13 -10.42
CA VAL A 45 -8.03 -2.41 -10.56
C VAL A 45 -7.23 -1.44 -9.70
N GLU A 46 -6.37 -1.97 -8.83
CA GLU A 46 -5.40 -1.16 -8.10
C GLU A 46 -4.17 -0.90 -9.00
N VAL A 47 -3.63 0.32 -8.97
CA VAL A 47 -2.48 0.71 -9.78
C VAL A 47 -1.32 1.07 -8.87
N LYS A 48 -0.15 0.46 -9.10
CA LYS A 48 1.04 0.70 -8.27
C LYS A 48 2.31 0.84 -9.09
N HIS A 49 3.19 1.69 -8.58
CA HIS A 49 4.60 1.67 -8.96
C HIS A 49 5.33 0.54 -8.21
N THR A 50 6.37 -0.03 -8.81
CA THR A 50 7.25 -1.00 -8.15
C THR A 50 8.16 -0.36 -7.11
N LYS A 51 8.74 0.81 -7.42
CA LYS A 51 9.81 1.39 -6.59
C LYS A 51 9.26 2.14 -5.37
N GLY A 52 9.51 1.59 -4.17
CA GLY A 52 9.21 2.24 -2.89
C GLY A 52 7.72 2.43 -2.62
N ALA A 53 6.87 1.64 -3.27
CA ALA A 53 5.44 1.66 -3.03
C ALA A 53 5.08 0.90 -1.75
N GLU A 54 4.06 1.40 -1.06
CA GLU A 54 3.39 0.71 0.04
C GLU A 54 2.15 0.01 -0.54
N PHE A 55 1.99 -1.28 -0.23
CA PHE A 55 0.88 -2.11 -0.70
C PHE A 55 -0.13 -2.26 0.43
N GLY A 56 -0.98 -1.25 0.59
CA GLY A 56 -1.83 -1.14 1.77
C GLY A 56 -1.08 -0.67 3.01
N GLN A 57 -1.83 -0.08 3.95
CA GLN A 57 -1.30 0.35 5.23
C GLN A 57 -2.39 0.29 6.31
N CYS A 58 -1.97 0.00 7.54
CA CYS A 58 -2.83 0.04 8.72
C CYS A 58 -2.11 0.81 9.84
N ARG A 59 -2.87 1.44 10.73
CA ARG A 59 -2.29 2.08 11.92
C ARG A 59 -2.18 1.02 13.02
N ALA A 60 -1.01 0.94 13.65
CA ALA A 60 -0.89 0.24 14.92
C ALA A 60 -1.26 1.18 16.06
N VAL A 61 -2.14 0.73 16.95
CA VAL A 61 -2.63 1.48 18.12
C VAL A 61 -2.11 0.86 19.40
N LEU A 62 -1.84 1.68 20.41
CA LEU A 62 -1.44 1.19 21.72
C LEU A 62 -2.68 0.67 22.45
N GLN A 63 -2.70 -0.62 22.79
CA GLN A 63 -3.73 -1.30 23.57
C GLN A 63 -3.04 -2.09 24.67
N ASP A 64 -3.40 -1.82 25.93
CA ASP A 64 -2.86 -2.52 27.10
C ASP A 64 -1.32 -2.61 27.14
N GLY A 65 -0.65 -1.54 26.69
CA GLY A 65 0.81 -1.46 26.66
C GLY A 65 1.47 -2.11 25.44
N VAL A 66 0.71 -2.64 24.49
CA VAL A 66 1.21 -3.30 23.27
C VAL A 66 0.70 -2.61 22.01
N LEU A 67 1.48 -2.61 20.94
CA LEU A 67 1.08 -2.08 19.64
C LEU A 67 0.32 -3.14 18.84
N VAL A 68 -0.95 -2.84 18.51
CA VAL A 68 -1.85 -3.74 17.80
C VAL A 68 -2.28 -3.11 16.48
N ALA A 69 -2.13 -3.83 15.37
CA ALA A 69 -2.69 -3.43 14.07
C ALA A 69 -4.18 -3.81 14.01
N SER A 70 -5.03 -2.89 13.60
CA SER A 70 -6.48 -3.15 13.57
C SER A 70 -6.94 -4.09 12.45
N ASN A 71 -6.11 -4.29 11.43
CA ASN A 71 -6.41 -5.22 10.35
C ASN A 71 -5.73 -6.58 10.62
N PRO A 72 -6.48 -7.70 10.68
CA PRO A 72 -5.94 -9.02 10.98
C PRO A 72 -4.74 -9.42 10.11
N LEU A 73 -4.76 -9.14 8.80
CA LEU A 73 -3.64 -9.47 7.91
C LEU A 73 -2.32 -8.82 8.35
N PHE A 74 -2.41 -7.61 8.91
CA PHE A 74 -1.24 -6.90 9.42
C PHE A 74 -0.89 -7.38 10.82
N GLN A 75 -1.89 -7.66 11.66
CA GLN A 75 -1.70 -8.13 13.03
C GLN A 75 -1.02 -9.51 13.07
N ASP A 76 -1.42 -10.43 12.20
CA ASP A 76 -0.86 -11.78 12.13
C ASP A 76 0.65 -11.77 11.88
N CYS A 77 1.16 -10.77 11.15
CA CYS A 77 2.59 -10.61 10.88
C CYS A 77 3.41 -10.17 12.10
N ILE A 78 2.77 -9.62 13.15
CA ILE A 78 3.42 -9.01 14.33
C ILE A 78 2.91 -9.59 15.65
N ALA A 79 1.99 -10.56 15.62
CA ALA A 79 1.28 -11.07 16.80
C ALA A 79 2.21 -11.66 17.87
N HIS A 80 3.40 -12.12 17.49
CA HIS A 80 4.37 -12.76 18.38
C HIS A 80 5.69 -11.99 18.46
N THR A 81 5.63 -10.67 18.25
CA THR A 81 6.81 -9.82 18.17
C THR A 81 6.71 -8.64 19.12
N GLU A 82 7.78 -8.36 19.86
CA GLU A 82 7.97 -7.10 20.56
C GLU A 82 8.45 -6.01 19.59
N LEU A 83 7.52 -5.18 19.10
CA LEU A 83 7.88 -4.05 18.24
C LEU A 83 8.80 -3.08 18.99
N PHE A 84 9.84 -2.59 18.31
CA PHE A 84 10.84 -1.67 18.88
C PHE A 84 11.53 -2.20 20.14
N GLY A 85 11.69 -3.53 20.24
CA GLY A 85 12.24 -4.20 21.42
C GLY A 85 11.41 -3.96 22.69
N GLY A 86 10.09 -3.87 22.53
CA GLY A 86 9.13 -3.64 23.61
C GLY A 86 8.95 -2.17 24.00
N ASN A 87 9.71 -1.25 23.39
CA ASN A 87 9.59 0.17 23.69
C ASN A 87 8.36 0.79 23.02
N ILE A 88 7.66 1.65 23.75
CA ILE A 88 6.53 2.42 23.21
C ILE A 88 6.99 3.80 22.75
N PRO A 89 6.74 4.20 21.49
CA PRO A 89 7.07 5.54 21.03
C PRO A 89 6.39 6.61 21.90
N PRO A 90 7.14 7.58 22.45
CA PRO A 90 6.60 8.50 23.46
C PRO A 90 5.49 9.41 22.94
N PHE A 91 5.39 9.63 21.62
CA PHE A 91 4.29 10.38 21.01
C PHE A 91 2.93 9.68 21.12
N LEU A 92 2.89 8.38 21.44
CA LEU A 92 1.65 7.64 21.71
C LEU A 92 1.16 7.83 23.14
N GLN A 93 2.05 8.23 24.06
CA GLN A 93 1.77 8.38 25.49
C GLN A 93 1.68 9.86 25.90
N LYS A 94 2.48 10.73 25.28
CA LYS A 94 2.53 12.17 25.57
C LYS A 94 1.73 12.95 24.53
N LYS A 95 0.72 13.72 24.98
CA LYS A 95 -0.07 14.61 24.10
C LYS A 95 0.77 15.69 23.39
N SER A 96 1.86 16.14 24.01
CA SER A 96 2.68 17.27 23.52
C SER A 96 4.18 16.95 23.58
N LEU A 97 4.63 15.98 22.78
CA LEU A 97 6.06 15.69 22.63
C LEU A 97 6.77 16.79 21.84
N LEU A 98 7.90 17.29 22.34
CA LEU A 98 8.74 18.27 21.65
C LEU A 98 9.71 17.58 20.68
N PHE A 99 10.18 18.33 19.67
CA PHE A 99 11.09 17.79 18.66
C PHE A 99 12.40 17.26 19.25
N HIS A 100 13.03 17.98 20.18
CA HIS A 100 14.30 17.54 20.77
C HIS A 100 14.13 16.31 21.65
N GLU A 101 12.98 16.16 22.33
CA GLU A 101 12.64 14.95 23.09
C GLU A 101 12.51 13.75 22.15
N TRP A 102 11.86 13.93 20.99
CA TRP A 102 11.80 12.87 19.97
C TRP A 102 13.19 12.54 19.41
N GLU A 103 13.99 13.56 19.08
CA GLU A 103 15.32 13.38 18.49
C GLU A 103 16.22 12.53 19.39
N ALA A 104 16.18 12.77 20.71
CA ALA A 104 16.95 12.03 21.71
C ALA A 104 16.67 10.52 21.74
N VAL A 105 15.46 10.09 21.36
CA VAL A 105 15.05 8.66 21.40
C VAL A 105 14.81 8.04 20.03
N SER A 106 14.78 8.85 18.96
CA SER A 106 14.34 8.44 17.63
C SER A 106 15.15 7.28 17.04
N SER A 107 16.42 7.13 17.44
CA SER A 107 17.30 6.03 17.03
C SER A 107 16.82 4.65 17.51
N GLN A 108 15.98 4.60 18.55
CA GLN A 108 15.36 3.38 19.09
C GLN A 108 14.13 2.94 18.28
N PHE A 109 13.57 3.83 17.44
CA PHE A 109 12.32 3.62 16.71
C PHE A 109 12.54 3.63 15.18
N LYS A 110 13.57 2.90 14.74
CA LYS A 110 13.85 2.70 13.31
C LYS A 110 12.77 1.80 12.67
N ASP A 111 12.65 1.88 11.35
CA ASP A 111 11.77 0.98 10.61
C ASP A 111 12.17 -0.49 10.85
N GLU A 112 11.19 -1.33 11.14
CA GLU A 112 11.36 -2.77 11.32
C GLU A 112 10.65 -3.53 10.19
N MET A 113 11.21 -4.67 9.79
CA MET A 113 10.70 -5.47 8.67
C MET A 113 10.43 -6.90 9.14
N TYR A 114 9.20 -7.34 8.97
CA TYR A 114 8.73 -8.67 9.38
C TYR A 114 8.34 -9.51 8.16
N PRO A 115 8.54 -10.84 8.18
CA PRO A 115 8.00 -11.71 7.16
C PRO A 115 6.47 -11.56 7.05
N ALA A 116 5.95 -11.62 5.83
CA ALA A 116 4.52 -11.73 5.56
C ALA A 116 4.27 -12.85 4.55
N SER A 117 3.03 -13.33 4.45
CA SER A 117 2.67 -14.33 3.44
C SER A 117 2.94 -13.79 2.04
N ARG A 118 3.27 -14.69 1.10
CA ARG A 118 3.47 -14.32 -0.30
C ARG A 118 2.20 -13.80 -0.98
N THR A 119 1.05 -14.08 -0.37
CA THR A 119 -0.30 -13.72 -0.82
C THR A 119 -0.88 -12.50 -0.10
N SER A 120 -0.20 -11.97 0.94
CA SER A 120 -0.77 -10.91 1.81
C SER A 120 -1.23 -9.67 1.05
N ILE A 121 -0.51 -9.25 0.02
CA ILE A 121 -0.88 -8.10 -0.82
C ILE A 121 -2.15 -8.39 -1.62
N SER A 122 -2.25 -9.58 -2.24
CA SER A 122 -3.41 -9.99 -3.03
C SER A 122 -4.64 -10.15 -2.18
N GLU A 123 -4.51 -10.81 -1.04
CA GLU A 123 -5.59 -10.94 -0.06
C GLU A 123 -6.09 -9.58 0.43
N TYR A 124 -5.17 -8.64 0.69
CA TYR A 124 -5.53 -7.28 1.09
C TYR A 124 -6.35 -6.58 0.00
N TYR A 125 -5.90 -6.63 -1.26
CA TYR A 125 -6.56 -5.94 -2.35
C TYR A 125 -7.86 -6.61 -2.81
N SER A 126 -7.91 -7.94 -2.79
CA SER A 126 -9.14 -8.72 -3.01
C SER A 126 -10.20 -8.38 -1.97
N LYS A 127 -9.85 -8.33 -0.67
CA LYS A 127 -10.77 -7.90 0.40
C LYS A 127 -11.23 -6.43 0.26
N LYS A 128 -10.43 -5.58 -0.41
CA LYS A 128 -10.79 -4.20 -0.75
C LYS A 128 -11.66 -4.11 -2.02
N GLY A 129 -11.96 -5.24 -2.67
CA GLY A 129 -12.79 -5.31 -3.88
C GLY A 129 -12.04 -5.20 -5.20
N ASN A 130 -10.71 -5.12 -5.20
CA ASN A 130 -9.94 -5.10 -6.43
C ASN A 130 -9.85 -6.52 -6.98
N SER A 131 -10.21 -6.71 -8.25
CA SER A 131 -10.03 -8.00 -8.93
C SER A 131 -8.65 -8.12 -9.56
N TYR A 132 -8.03 -6.99 -9.88
CA TYR A 132 -6.71 -6.93 -10.49
C TYR A 132 -5.80 -5.91 -9.82
N ILE A 133 -4.50 -6.08 -10.05
CA ILE A 133 -3.47 -5.12 -9.70
C ILE A 133 -2.51 -4.92 -10.87
N GLN A 134 -2.35 -3.67 -11.30
CA GLN A 134 -1.42 -3.25 -12.34
C GLN A 134 -0.14 -2.72 -11.68
N ILE A 135 1.00 -3.31 -12.02
CA ILE A 135 2.30 -2.92 -11.49
C ILE A 135 3.20 -2.37 -12.59
N LYS A 136 3.65 -1.12 -12.42
CA LYS A 136 4.53 -0.47 -13.40
C LYS A 136 5.79 -1.31 -13.67
N GLY A 137 6.00 -1.62 -14.95
CA GLY A 137 7.14 -2.40 -15.42
C GLY A 137 7.06 -3.91 -15.16
N LEU A 138 6.01 -4.41 -14.49
CA LEU A 138 5.79 -5.84 -14.27
C LEU A 138 4.49 -6.35 -14.89
N GLY A 139 3.50 -5.49 -15.16
CA GLY A 139 2.26 -5.87 -15.84
C GLY A 139 1.05 -6.06 -14.92
N LEU A 140 0.02 -6.69 -15.47
CA LEU A 140 -1.29 -6.91 -14.85
C LEU A 140 -1.38 -8.29 -14.20
N TYR A 141 -1.95 -8.37 -13.01
CA TYR A 141 -2.14 -9.60 -12.25
C TYR A 141 -3.55 -9.66 -11.65
N HIS A 142 -4.10 -10.85 -11.43
CA HIS A 142 -5.33 -10.98 -10.64
C HIS A 142 -5.01 -11.13 -9.14
N THR A 143 -5.89 -10.62 -8.28
CA THR A 143 -5.73 -10.62 -6.80
C THR A 143 -6.52 -11.74 -6.12
N GLY A 144 -7.37 -12.45 -6.88
CA GLY A 144 -8.20 -13.57 -6.44
C GLY A 144 -8.54 -14.44 -7.65
N GLU A 145 -9.72 -14.22 -8.23
CA GLU A 145 -10.11 -14.86 -9.50
C GLU A 145 -9.84 -13.93 -10.70
N ASP A 146 -9.46 -14.51 -11.85
CA ASP A 146 -9.34 -13.77 -13.12
C ASP A 146 -10.73 -13.58 -13.75
N VAL A 147 -11.54 -12.70 -13.15
CA VAL A 147 -12.96 -12.49 -13.49
C VAL A 147 -13.22 -12.08 -14.94
N CYS A 148 -12.26 -11.42 -15.58
CA CYS A 148 -12.28 -11.02 -16.98
C CYS A 148 -11.69 -12.08 -17.92
N GLY A 149 -11.07 -13.14 -17.39
CA GLY A 149 -10.37 -14.14 -18.19
C GLY A 149 -9.26 -13.54 -19.04
N PHE A 150 -8.48 -12.61 -18.47
CA PHE A 150 -7.37 -11.97 -19.17
C PHE A 150 -6.17 -12.90 -19.38
N GLY A 151 -6.12 -14.05 -18.71
CA GLY A 151 -4.98 -14.97 -18.77
C GLY A 151 -3.75 -14.41 -18.07
N VAL A 152 -3.96 -13.53 -17.09
CA VAL A 152 -2.89 -12.97 -16.26
C VAL A 152 -2.57 -13.90 -15.09
N PRO A 153 -1.35 -13.89 -14.54
CA PRO A 153 -1.01 -14.69 -13.36
C PRO A 153 -1.60 -14.11 -12.08
N TYR A 154 -1.71 -14.96 -11.05
CA TYR A 154 -2.03 -14.54 -9.69
C TYR A 154 -0.90 -13.66 -9.14
N PHE A 155 -1.24 -12.58 -8.45
CA PHE A 155 -0.22 -11.76 -7.81
C PHE A 155 0.31 -12.48 -6.57
N GLU A 156 1.53 -12.99 -6.65
CA GLU A 156 2.20 -13.65 -5.54
C GLU A 156 3.68 -13.29 -5.53
N CYS A 157 4.18 -12.78 -4.41
CA CYS A 157 5.58 -12.34 -4.33
C CYS A 157 6.12 -12.40 -2.91
N LEU A 158 7.45 -12.41 -2.74
CA LEU A 158 8.02 -12.35 -1.39
C LEU A 158 7.69 -10.99 -0.78
N THR A 159 6.87 -11.02 0.27
CA THR A 159 6.33 -9.83 0.93
C THR A 159 6.94 -9.69 2.32
N GLN A 160 7.10 -8.46 2.77
CA GLN A 160 7.42 -8.11 4.15
C GLN A 160 6.44 -7.08 4.66
N LEU A 161 6.16 -7.12 5.96
CA LEU A 161 5.47 -6.04 6.65
C LEU A 161 6.49 -5.07 7.22
N ARG A 162 6.40 -3.80 6.83
CA ARG A 162 7.16 -2.71 7.45
C ARG A 162 6.38 -2.10 8.59
N VAL A 163 6.99 -1.96 9.76
CA VAL A 163 6.50 -1.17 10.89
C VAL A 163 7.34 0.09 11.00
N ARG A 164 6.71 1.27 11.07
CA ARG A 164 7.42 2.56 11.17
C ARG A 164 6.71 3.61 11.99
N CYS A 165 7.47 4.50 12.62
CA CYS A 165 6.97 5.76 13.15
C CYS A 165 6.78 6.78 12.00
N LYS A 166 5.53 7.02 11.60
CA LYS A 166 5.19 7.88 10.45
C LYS A 166 4.91 9.32 10.88
N ARG A 167 5.57 10.26 10.18
CA ARG A 167 5.29 11.69 10.26
C ARG A 167 4.18 12.07 9.28
N HIS A 168 3.29 12.97 9.70
CA HIS A 168 2.13 13.41 8.90
C HIS A 168 2.18 14.89 8.51
N GLY A 169 3.32 15.57 8.73
CA GLY A 169 3.46 17.00 8.43
C GLY A 169 2.87 17.92 9.50
N ILE A 170 2.51 17.37 10.67
CA ILE A 170 2.01 18.17 11.80
C ILE A 170 3.23 18.76 12.51
N LYS A 171 3.42 20.06 12.35
CA LYS A 171 4.53 20.77 12.96
C LYS A 171 4.27 20.95 14.46
N CYS A 172 5.26 20.63 15.29
CA CYS A 172 5.28 21.03 16.68
C CYS A 172 5.06 22.56 16.78
N PRO A 173 4.11 23.05 17.60
CA PRO A 173 3.79 24.47 17.68
C PRO A 173 4.99 25.34 18.05
N ILE A 174 5.88 24.80 18.91
CA ILE A 174 7.06 25.48 19.45
C ILE A 174 8.21 25.45 18.44
N THR A 175 8.64 24.25 18.04
CA THR A 175 9.86 24.11 17.22
C THR A 175 9.61 24.24 15.72
N LYS A 176 8.35 24.25 15.28
CA LYS A 176 7.90 24.19 13.88
C LYS A 176 8.44 22.99 13.09
N LYS A 177 9.01 21.98 13.77
CA LYS A 177 9.51 20.74 13.17
C LYS A 177 8.45 19.63 13.27
N ASP A 178 8.42 18.76 12.27
CA ASP A 178 7.49 17.63 12.18
C ASP A 178 8.01 16.43 12.99
N ILE A 179 7.16 15.81 13.80
CA ILE A 179 7.48 14.59 14.56
C ILE A 179 6.49 13.48 14.18
N PRO A 180 6.85 12.20 14.36
CA PRO A 180 5.88 11.14 14.15
C PRO A 180 4.68 11.28 15.09
N THR A 181 3.50 10.92 14.59
CA THR A 181 2.24 10.95 15.36
C THR A 181 1.48 9.63 15.28
N SER A 182 2.05 8.62 14.61
CA SER A 182 1.47 7.29 14.52
C SER A 182 2.54 6.24 14.25
N VAL A 183 2.30 5.02 14.69
CA VAL A 183 2.96 3.83 14.17
C VAL A 183 2.11 3.28 13.02
N MET A 184 2.73 3.02 11.88
CA MET A 184 2.07 2.51 10.69
C MET A 184 2.70 1.19 10.27
N THR A 185 1.85 0.25 9.90
CA THR A 185 2.22 -0.99 9.24
C THR A 185 1.90 -0.88 7.75
N SER A 186 2.74 -1.42 6.87
CA SER A 186 2.53 -1.41 5.42
C SER A 186 3.18 -2.62 4.77
N PHE A 187 2.54 -3.28 3.80
CA PHE A 187 3.20 -4.34 3.04
C PHE A 187 4.16 -3.77 2.00
N TRP A 188 5.27 -4.48 1.82
CA TRP A 188 6.37 -4.16 0.93
C TRP A 188 6.74 -5.41 0.14
N ILE A 189 7.04 -5.22 -1.15
CA ILE A 189 7.61 -6.27 -1.98
C ILE A 189 9.10 -6.38 -1.66
N LYS A 190 9.53 -7.53 -1.12
CA LYS A 190 10.93 -7.89 -0.94
C LYS A 190 11.53 -8.42 -2.24
N THR A 191 10.79 -9.27 -2.95
CA THR A 191 11.17 -9.78 -4.28
C THR A 191 9.93 -9.78 -5.16
N PRO A 192 9.96 -9.07 -6.31
CA PRO A 192 8.79 -8.96 -7.18
C PRO A 192 8.40 -10.30 -7.80
N PRO A 193 7.13 -10.44 -8.25
CA PRO A 193 6.73 -11.58 -9.06
C PRO A 193 7.43 -11.57 -10.44
N PRO A 194 7.44 -12.70 -11.16
CA PRO A 194 7.77 -12.70 -12.58
C PRO A 194 6.85 -11.77 -13.38
N PRO A 195 7.34 -11.07 -14.41
CA PRO A 195 6.50 -10.21 -15.24
C PRO A 195 5.30 -10.93 -15.85
N SER A 196 4.17 -10.24 -15.88
CA SER A 196 2.96 -10.68 -16.57
C SER A 196 3.11 -10.48 -18.09
N PRO A 197 2.52 -11.38 -18.92
CA PRO A 197 2.49 -11.19 -20.36
C PRO A 197 1.65 -9.99 -20.79
N TYR A 198 0.72 -9.54 -19.95
CA TYR A 198 -0.20 -8.44 -20.25
C TYR A 198 0.00 -7.25 -19.33
N SER A 199 -0.33 -6.05 -19.81
CA SER A 199 -0.22 -4.81 -19.06
C SER A 199 -1.26 -3.80 -19.50
N LEU A 200 -1.74 -2.97 -18.58
CA LEU A 200 -2.64 -1.84 -18.87
C LEU A 200 -1.89 -0.53 -19.17
N ASP A 201 -0.56 -0.52 -19.04
CA ASP A 201 0.29 0.65 -19.36
C ASP A 201 1.07 0.53 -20.68
N ASP A 202 0.77 -0.50 -21.48
CA ASP A 202 1.36 -0.76 -22.79
C ASP A 202 0.28 -1.30 -23.73
N ALA A 203 -0.14 -0.49 -24.70
CA ALA A 203 -1.20 -0.85 -25.64
C ALA A 203 -0.85 -2.06 -26.53
N THR A 204 0.43 -2.40 -26.67
CA THR A 204 0.86 -3.61 -27.40
C THR A 204 0.71 -4.88 -26.57
N LYS A 205 0.43 -4.74 -25.27
CA LYS A 205 0.29 -5.83 -24.29
C LYS A 205 -1.06 -5.82 -23.59
N PHE A 206 -2.07 -5.17 -24.15
CA PHE A 206 -3.41 -5.28 -23.60
C PHE A 206 -3.89 -6.74 -23.64
N PRO A 207 -4.60 -7.21 -22.60
CA PRO A 207 -5.28 -8.49 -22.66
C PRO A 207 -6.21 -8.56 -23.88
N PRO A 208 -6.27 -9.69 -24.62
CA PRO A 208 -7.08 -9.79 -25.83
C PRO A 208 -8.59 -9.59 -25.61
N SER A 209 -9.08 -9.92 -24.41
CA SER A 209 -10.49 -9.77 -24.02
C SER A 209 -10.80 -8.41 -23.39
N LEU A 210 -9.84 -7.47 -23.36
CA LEU A 210 -10.08 -6.13 -22.86
C LEU A 210 -10.88 -5.30 -23.87
N GLU A 211 -12.04 -4.81 -23.44
CA GLU A 211 -12.91 -3.92 -24.22
C GLU A 211 -12.45 -2.47 -23.98
N ILE A 212 -12.09 -1.74 -25.04
CA ILE A 212 -11.64 -0.32 -25.01
C ILE A 212 -12.51 0.52 -25.93
#